data_AF-A0A4P9IXP1-F1
#
_entry.id   AF-A0A4P9IXP1-F1
#
_cell.length_a   1.000
_cell.length_b   1.000
_cell.length_c   1.000
_cell.angle_alpha   90.00
_cell.angle_beta   90.00
_cell.angle_gamma   90.00
#
_symmetry.space_group_name_H-M   'P 1'
#
loop_
_entity.id
_entity.type
_entity.pdbx_description
1 polymer ?
#
loop_
_entity_poly.entity_id
_entity_poly.type
_entity_poly.pdbx_seq_one_letter_code
_entity_poly.pdbx_strand_id
1 'polypeptide(L)'
;MLTANKVDLRKSEKVILFAIVTHLIGYQIFGLIGSVLPVPFITQLFRLVTVVTIILVICFSRIKVTYTRAHVFLFFCIIAYVLRVLIYFANGFENSFFTFFYYFQNLFILLLIPIALIAFDLNKAHLEYLKQVFFKYSLFFILLLFILLPFSEPGRLGFERLNPISIALYLGAGIIIAANSNIKIFIKLIHIFLSLYLMILSGSRGPLLALLLCLFMFFLFRSSTKVKISLGGVFLFFIAVFIRFVQDIIAIAPALARFNPTSDAGYMSVGIRLEQYMSAIDIFTDNIFFGGSLLEQAHNYYPHNLFLELAMSTGLVGIIIVLLLASFTVIKAWKLPDSQKWINFLTLYFFLSMMFSASIATSYQLIILLLLVLRAKVDATSCPKVLKPS
;
A
#
# COMPACT_ATOMS: atom_id res chain seq x y z
N MET A 1 23.56 -2.99 -21.76
CA MET A 1 22.37 -3.04 -22.64
C MET A 1 21.35 -4.01 -22.07
N LEU A 2 20.17 -3.51 -21.67
CA LEU A 2 19.00 -4.31 -21.31
C LEU A 2 18.22 -4.55 -22.62
N THR A 3 18.16 -5.79 -23.12
CA THR A 3 17.18 -6.16 -24.16
C THR A 3 15.82 -6.34 -23.49
N ALA A 4 15.27 -5.24 -22.97
CA ALA A 4 13.87 -5.21 -22.60
C ALA A 4 13.09 -5.33 -23.91
N ASN A 5 12.36 -6.45 -24.11
CA ASN A 5 11.36 -6.55 -25.16
C ASN A 5 10.54 -5.27 -25.15
N LYS A 6 10.64 -4.50 -26.22
CA LYS A 6 10.01 -3.18 -26.31
C LYS A 6 8.51 -3.41 -26.18
N VAL A 7 7.95 -2.98 -25.05
CA VAL A 7 6.52 -3.12 -24.81
C VAL A 7 5.81 -2.22 -25.81
N ASP A 8 5.15 -2.84 -26.78
CA ASP A 8 4.40 -2.13 -27.81
C ASP A 8 3.06 -1.66 -27.23
N LEU A 9 3.07 -0.42 -26.73
CA LEU A 9 1.89 0.28 -26.22
C LEU A 9 1.84 1.63 -26.93
N ARG A 10 0.62 2.06 -27.21
CA ARG A 10 0.34 3.39 -27.77
C ARG A 10 0.84 4.47 -26.81
N LYS A 11 1.21 5.63 -27.35
CA LYS A 11 1.69 6.76 -26.54
C LYS A 11 0.69 7.15 -25.46
N SER A 12 -0.61 7.16 -25.79
CA SER A 12 -1.69 7.46 -24.83
C SER A 12 -1.72 6.45 -23.67
N GLU A 13 -1.62 5.15 -23.95
CA GLU A 13 -1.60 4.09 -22.91
C GLU A 13 -0.42 4.28 -21.95
N LYS A 14 0.77 4.57 -22.49
CA LYS A 14 1.97 4.83 -21.66
C LYS A 14 1.77 6.00 -20.71
N VAL A 15 1.12 7.08 -21.16
CA VAL A 15 0.81 8.26 -20.32
C VAL A 15 -0.13 7.89 -19.18
N ILE A 16 -1.20 7.11 -19.44
CA ILE A 16 -2.12 6.67 -18.38
C ILE A 16 -1.41 5.78 -17.36
N LEU A 17 -0.64 4.80 -17.82
CA LEU A 17 0.09 3.89 -16.93
C LEU A 17 1.14 4.64 -16.11
N PHE A 18 1.80 5.63 -16.70
CA PHE A 18 2.71 6.53 -15.98
C PHE A 18 1.97 7.35 -14.91
N ALA A 19 0.78 7.88 -15.23
CA ALA A 19 -0.08 8.57 -14.27
C ALA A 19 -0.43 7.65 -13.09
N ILE A 20 -0.85 6.42 -13.35
CA ILE A 20 -1.20 5.43 -12.31
C ILE A 20 0.00 5.17 -11.37
N VAL A 21 1.20 4.96 -11.91
CA VAL A 21 2.39 4.74 -11.06
C VAL A 21 2.77 6.01 -10.29
N THR A 22 2.60 7.18 -10.90
CA THR A 22 2.81 8.47 -10.24
C THR A 22 1.82 8.66 -9.10
N HIS A 23 0.57 8.20 -9.22
CA HIS A 23 -0.35 8.20 -8.09
C HIS A 23 0.10 7.21 -7.01
N LEU A 24 0.57 6.02 -7.39
CA LEU A 24 1.00 5.02 -6.43
C LEU A 24 2.18 5.48 -5.56
N ILE A 25 3.22 6.12 -6.14
CA ILE A 25 4.51 6.41 -5.46
C ILE A 25 4.85 7.91 -5.41
N GLY A 26 4.20 8.74 -6.23
CA GLY A 26 4.59 10.12 -6.40
C GLY A 26 4.46 10.95 -5.12
N TYR A 27 3.44 10.68 -4.29
CA TYR A 27 3.28 11.39 -3.02
C TYR A 27 4.53 11.28 -2.13
N GLN A 28 5.21 10.13 -2.13
CA GLN A 28 6.36 9.85 -1.28
C GLN A 28 7.60 10.54 -1.79
N ILE A 29 7.78 10.57 -3.11
CA ILE A 29 8.87 11.33 -3.74
C ILE A 29 8.69 12.82 -3.44
N PHE A 30 7.49 13.36 -3.64
CA PHE A 30 7.21 14.77 -3.38
C PHE A 30 7.23 15.09 -1.88
N GLY A 31 6.79 14.19 -1.02
CA GLY A 31 6.89 14.32 0.44
C GLY A 31 8.35 14.36 0.91
N LEU A 32 9.21 13.52 0.33
CA LEU A 32 10.63 13.47 0.62
C LEU A 32 11.34 14.75 0.16
N ILE A 33 11.11 15.19 -1.08
CA ILE A 33 11.63 16.48 -1.59
C ILE A 33 11.11 17.64 -0.73
N GLY A 34 9.83 17.62 -0.39
CA GLY A 34 9.19 18.66 0.41
C GLY A 34 9.61 18.69 1.87
N SER A 35 10.28 17.65 2.37
CA SER A 35 10.84 17.66 3.72
C SER A 35 12.17 18.41 3.80
N VAL A 36 12.81 18.69 2.66
CA VAL A 36 14.11 19.38 2.60
C VAL A 36 13.98 20.76 1.98
N LEU A 37 13.02 20.92 1.04
CA LEU A 37 12.70 22.23 0.51
C LEU A 37 11.74 22.96 1.48
N PRO A 38 12.01 24.22 1.86
CA PRO A 38 11.16 25.04 2.75
C PRO A 38 9.91 25.56 2.02
N VAL A 39 9.30 24.71 1.20
CA VAL A 39 8.21 25.04 0.31
C VAL A 39 6.97 24.27 0.79
N PRO A 40 6.03 24.90 1.52
CA PRO A 40 4.90 24.21 2.15
C PRO A 40 3.94 23.57 1.14
N PHE A 41 3.97 24.02 -0.11
CA PHE A 41 3.02 23.60 -1.14
C PHE A 41 3.50 22.44 -2.03
N ILE A 42 4.63 21.78 -1.75
CA ILE A 42 5.13 20.69 -2.62
C ILE A 42 4.15 19.50 -2.69
N THR A 43 3.51 19.14 -1.58
CA THR A 43 2.49 18.09 -1.58
C THR A 43 1.23 18.53 -2.33
N GLN A 44 0.93 19.83 -2.35
CA GLN A 44 -0.15 20.40 -3.15
C GLN A 44 0.19 20.44 -4.64
N LEU A 45 1.45 20.70 -4.98
CA LEU A 45 1.94 20.59 -6.35
C LEU A 45 1.80 19.15 -6.86
N PHE A 46 2.11 18.14 -6.04
CA PHE A 46 1.86 16.74 -6.41
C PHE A 46 0.38 16.48 -6.72
N ARG A 47 -0.53 16.96 -5.87
CA ARG A 47 -1.98 16.82 -6.08
C ARG A 47 -2.45 17.57 -7.34
N LEU A 48 -1.89 18.73 -7.64
CA LEU A 48 -2.16 19.46 -8.88
C LEU A 48 -1.66 18.67 -10.10
N VAL A 49 -0.43 18.18 -10.07
CA VAL A 49 0.15 17.34 -11.14
C VAL A 49 -0.69 16.10 -11.38
N THR A 50 -1.17 15.48 -10.30
CA THR A 50 -2.09 14.36 -10.31
C THR A 50 -3.37 14.71 -11.09
N VAL A 51 -4.11 15.73 -10.65
CA VAL A 51 -5.34 16.22 -11.32
C VAL A 51 -5.11 16.59 -12.79
N VAL A 52 -4.05 17.36 -13.08
CA VAL A 52 -3.72 17.77 -14.44
C VAL A 52 -3.43 16.56 -15.32
N THR A 53 -2.63 15.61 -14.84
CA THR A 53 -2.31 14.39 -15.61
C THR A 53 -3.58 13.61 -15.91
N ILE A 54 -4.54 13.56 -14.99
CA ILE A 54 -5.84 12.93 -15.24
C ILE A 54 -6.61 13.65 -16.34
N ILE A 55 -6.75 14.97 -16.25
CA ILE A 55 -7.50 15.76 -17.23
C ILE A 55 -6.88 15.54 -18.61
N LEU A 56 -5.55 15.57 -18.71
CA LEU A 56 -4.84 15.28 -19.95
C LEU A 56 -5.14 13.85 -20.45
N VAL A 57 -5.17 12.85 -19.56
CA VAL A 57 -5.55 11.49 -19.91
C VAL A 57 -6.98 11.43 -20.45
N ILE A 58 -7.95 12.05 -19.79
CA ILE A 58 -9.36 12.02 -20.22
C ILE A 58 -9.53 12.74 -21.56
N CYS A 59 -8.94 13.92 -21.72
CA CYS A 59 -9.09 14.74 -22.93
C CYS A 59 -8.35 14.17 -24.14
N PHE A 60 -7.18 13.54 -23.95
CA PHE A 60 -6.31 13.12 -25.06
C PHE A 60 -6.21 11.61 -25.26
N SER A 61 -6.73 10.79 -24.34
CA SER A 61 -6.71 9.35 -24.55
C SER A 61 -7.84 8.93 -25.50
N ARG A 62 -7.47 8.21 -26.57
CA ARG A 62 -8.42 7.48 -27.43
C ARG A 62 -8.83 6.15 -26.83
N ILE A 63 -8.70 5.98 -25.52
CA ILE A 63 -8.99 4.71 -24.86
C ILE A 63 -10.49 4.67 -24.59
N LYS A 64 -11.14 3.60 -25.04
CA LYS A 64 -12.55 3.36 -24.73
C LYS A 64 -12.68 3.05 -23.24
N VAL A 65 -13.13 4.04 -22.48
CA VAL A 65 -13.45 3.92 -21.06
C VAL A 65 -14.66 3.00 -20.90
N THR A 66 -14.51 1.99 -20.05
CA THR A 66 -15.52 0.99 -19.72
C THR A 66 -15.55 0.76 -18.21
N TYR A 67 -16.62 1.22 -17.57
CA TYR A 67 -16.84 1.00 -16.14
C TYR A 67 -17.47 -0.36 -15.90
N THR A 68 -16.81 -1.18 -15.09
CA THR A 68 -17.34 -2.48 -14.66
C THR A 68 -18.25 -2.32 -13.44
N ARG A 69 -19.04 -3.36 -13.13
CA ARG A 69 -19.83 -3.42 -11.88
C ARG A 69 -18.97 -3.15 -10.63
N ALA A 70 -17.71 -3.61 -10.63
CA ALA A 70 -16.80 -3.36 -9.52
C ALA A 70 -16.41 -1.87 -9.38
N HIS A 71 -16.25 -1.13 -10.48
CA HIS A 71 -16.02 0.31 -10.40
C HIS A 71 -17.23 1.03 -9.83
N VAL A 72 -18.42 0.71 -10.32
CA VAL A 72 -19.67 1.30 -9.85
C VAL A 72 -19.83 1.03 -8.36
N PHE A 73 -19.61 -0.22 -7.92
CA PHE A 73 -19.64 -0.60 -6.51
C PHE A 73 -18.63 0.20 -5.68
N LEU A 74 -17.36 0.25 -6.09
CA LEU A 74 -16.31 1.02 -5.40
C LEU A 74 -16.64 2.51 -5.32
N PHE A 75 -17.14 3.09 -6.41
CA PHE A 75 -17.56 4.48 -6.46
C PHE A 75 -18.64 4.75 -5.41
N PHE A 76 -19.70 3.93 -5.36
CA PHE A 76 -20.74 4.06 -4.34
C PHE A 76 -20.21 3.89 -2.91
N CYS A 77 -19.29 2.95 -2.67
CA CYS A 77 -18.69 2.76 -1.34
C CYS A 77 -17.93 4.01 -0.88
N ILE A 78 -17.20 4.65 -1.80
CA ILE A 78 -16.44 5.87 -1.48
C ILE A 78 -17.36 7.06 -1.29
N ILE A 79 -18.40 7.20 -2.12
CA ILE A 79 -19.41 8.24 -1.91
C ILE A 79 -20.08 8.06 -0.55
N ALA A 80 -20.41 6.83 -0.15
CA ALA A 80 -20.97 6.56 1.18
C ALA A 80 -19.99 6.96 2.30
N TYR A 81 -18.70 6.65 2.17
CA TYR A 81 -17.69 7.08 3.15
C TYR A 81 -17.50 8.60 3.17
N VAL A 82 -17.52 9.26 2.02
CA VAL A 82 -17.49 10.72 1.90
C VAL A 82 -18.70 11.36 2.59
N LEU A 83 -19.91 10.84 2.37
CA LEU A 83 -21.12 11.31 3.05
C LEU A 83 -20.99 11.15 4.56
N ARG A 84 -20.43 10.03 5.03
CA ARG A 84 -20.14 9.82 6.45
C ARG A 84 -19.20 10.88 7.00
N VAL A 85 -18.12 11.20 6.29
CA VAL A 85 -17.20 12.29 6.66
C VAL A 85 -17.93 13.62 6.71
N LEU A 86 -18.74 13.95 5.71
CA LEU A 86 -19.51 15.20 5.67
C LEU A 86 -20.46 15.34 6.85
N ILE A 87 -21.21 14.28 7.18
CA ILE A 87 -22.10 14.26 8.36
C ILE A 87 -21.30 14.52 9.64
N TYR A 88 -20.11 13.92 9.75
CA TYR A 88 -19.27 14.08 10.95
C TYR A 88 -18.82 15.53 11.15
N PHE A 89 -18.34 16.19 10.09
CA PHE A 89 -17.99 17.62 10.15
C PHE A 89 -19.20 18.54 10.32
N ALA A 90 -20.34 18.21 9.70
CA ALA A 90 -21.58 18.98 9.87
C ALA A 90 -22.09 18.96 11.32
N ASN A 91 -21.78 17.89 12.08
CA ASN A 91 -22.10 17.77 13.50
C ASN A 91 -21.07 18.44 14.43
N GLY A 92 -20.18 19.29 13.91
CA GLY A 92 -19.24 20.07 14.71
C GLY A 92 -17.95 19.35 15.08
N PHE A 93 -17.57 18.29 14.34
CA PHE A 93 -16.28 17.65 14.54
C PHE A 93 -15.11 18.59 14.18
N GLU A 94 -14.17 18.74 15.11
CA GLU A 94 -12.95 19.53 14.93
C GLU A 94 -11.72 18.73 15.35
N ASN A 95 -10.68 18.73 14.51
CA ASN A 95 -9.38 18.14 14.82
C ASN A 95 -8.29 18.88 14.04
N SER A 96 -7.18 19.19 14.72
CA SER A 96 -6.07 19.96 14.14
C SER A 96 -5.31 19.21 13.04
N PHE A 97 -5.26 17.88 13.12
CA PHE A 97 -4.55 17.03 12.16
C PHE A 97 -5.47 16.48 11.07
N PHE A 98 -6.72 16.16 11.42
CA PHE A 98 -7.69 15.53 10.53
C PHE A 98 -8.81 16.50 10.17
N THR A 99 -8.46 17.56 9.42
CA THR A 99 -9.41 18.57 8.98
C THR A 99 -10.32 18.07 7.86
N PHE A 100 -11.43 18.77 7.60
CA PHE A 100 -12.29 18.49 6.44
C PHE A 100 -11.49 18.49 5.14
N PHE A 101 -10.58 19.47 5.00
CA PHE A 101 -9.71 19.59 3.84
C PHE A 101 -8.79 18.37 3.70
N TYR A 102 -8.26 17.82 4.79
CA TYR A 102 -7.49 16.58 4.77
C TYR A 102 -8.29 15.43 4.16
N TYR A 103 -9.52 15.18 4.64
CA TYR A 103 -10.35 14.11 4.10
C TYR A 103 -10.76 14.37 2.66
N PHE A 104 -11.15 15.60 2.34
CA PHE A 104 -11.54 16.00 0.99
C PHE A 104 -10.40 15.74 0.00
N GLN A 105 -9.18 16.20 0.31
CA GLN A 105 -8.03 15.99 -0.56
C GLN A 105 -7.71 14.51 -0.77
N ASN A 106 -7.71 13.69 0.28
CA ASN A 106 -7.34 12.29 0.12
C ASN A 106 -8.46 11.45 -0.52
N LEU A 107 -9.73 11.65 -0.17
CA LEU A 107 -10.85 10.88 -0.72
C LEU A 107 -11.23 11.32 -2.13
N PHE A 108 -11.30 12.63 -2.42
CA PHE A 108 -11.70 13.06 -3.76
C PHE A 108 -10.53 13.01 -4.73
N ILE A 109 -9.39 13.61 -4.40
CA ILE A 109 -8.29 13.75 -5.36
C ILE A 109 -7.54 12.42 -5.50
N LEU A 110 -7.17 11.79 -4.39
CA LEU A 110 -6.31 10.61 -4.44
C LEU A 110 -7.08 9.31 -4.62
N LEU A 111 -8.38 9.26 -4.32
CA LEU A 111 -9.15 8.01 -4.37
C LEU A 111 -10.18 7.93 -5.51
N LEU A 112 -11.08 8.91 -5.63
CA LEU A 112 -12.10 8.89 -6.70
C LEU A 112 -11.47 8.98 -8.09
N ILE A 113 -10.42 9.78 -8.25
CA ILE A 113 -9.86 10.01 -9.57
C ILE A 113 -9.16 8.76 -10.15
N PRO A 114 -8.35 8.00 -9.40
CA PRO A 114 -7.79 6.75 -9.92
C PRO A 114 -8.83 5.70 -10.33
N ILE A 115 -10.00 5.68 -9.67
CA ILE A 115 -11.11 4.81 -10.05
C ILE A 115 -11.63 5.19 -11.44
N ALA A 116 -11.71 6.49 -11.73
CA ALA A 116 -12.06 6.96 -13.06
C ALA A 116 -10.99 6.62 -14.11
N LEU A 117 -9.71 6.70 -13.75
CA LEU A 117 -8.59 6.42 -14.66
C LEU A 117 -8.45 4.95 -15.05
N ILE A 118 -8.71 4.02 -14.13
CA ILE A 118 -8.48 2.56 -14.33
C ILE A 118 -9.68 1.90 -15.03
N ALA A 119 -10.42 2.66 -15.82
CA ALA A 119 -11.61 2.19 -16.50
C ALA A 119 -11.33 1.47 -17.85
N PHE A 120 -10.19 0.79 -18.00
CA PHE A 120 -9.87 -0.01 -19.20
C PHE A 120 -9.23 -1.35 -18.81
N ASP A 121 -9.35 -2.35 -19.69
CA ASP A 121 -8.77 -3.67 -19.41
C ASP A 121 -7.24 -3.65 -19.57
N LEU A 122 -6.55 -4.26 -18.62
CA LEU A 122 -5.08 -4.34 -18.59
C LEU A 122 -4.63 -5.70 -19.11
N ASN A 123 -3.96 -5.72 -20.26
CA ASN A 123 -3.28 -6.92 -20.74
C ASN A 123 -1.89 -7.07 -20.13
N LYS A 124 -1.21 -8.19 -20.42
CA LYS A 124 0.16 -8.47 -19.97
C LYS A 124 1.15 -7.34 -20.27
N ALA A 125 1.08 -6.72 -21.45
CA ALA A 125 1.97 -5.64 -21.86
C ALA A 125 1.79 -4.40 -20.97
N HIS A 126 0.55 -4.03 -20.62
CA HIS A 126 0.28 -2.94 -19.69
C HIS A 126 0.88 -3.20 -18.30
N LEU A 127 0.67 -4.41 -17.77
CA LEU A 127 1.20 -4.78 -16.45
C LEU A 127 2.74 -4.83 -16.43
N GLU A 128 3.38 -5.32 -17.49
CA GLU A 128 4.84 -5.29 -17.60
C GLU A 128 5.37 -3.85 -17.67
N TYR A 129 4.70 -2.95 -18.38
CA TYR A 129 5.07 -1.54 -18.40
C TYR A 129 4.91 -0.89 -17.02
N LEU A 130 3.79 -1.11 -16.34
CA LEU A 130 3.57 -0.63 -14.96
C LEU A 130 4.69 -1.09 -14.03
N LYS A 131 5.04 -2.38 -14.07
CA LYS A 131 6.13 -2.96 -13.29
C LYS A 131 7.48 -2.28 -13.58
N GLN A 132 7.79 -2.02 -14.84
CA GLN A 132 9.03 -1.33 -15.23
C GLN A 132 9.08 0.12 -14.73
N VAL A 133 7.98 0.86 -14.83
CA VAL A 133 7.91 2.24 -14.33
C VAL A 133 8.01 2.25 -12.80
N PHE A 134 7.28 1.36 -12.13
CA PHE A 134 7.35 1.22 -10.66
C PHE A 134 8.78 0.92 -10.21
N PHE A 135 9.47 -0.01 -10.88
CA PHE A 135 10.86 -0.34 -10.58
C PHE A 135 11.77 0.89 -10.67
N LYS A 136 11.65 1.70 -11.73
CA LYS A 136 12.43 2.94 -11.88
C LYS A 136 12.13 3.95 -10.77
N TYR A 137 10.86 4.12 -10.41
CA TYR A 137 10.46 4.99 -9.30
C TYR A 137 11.03 4.51 -7.97
N SER A 138 11.02 3.20 -7.72
CA SER A 138 11.59 2.62 -6.49
C SER A 138 13.11 2.82 -6.42
N LEU A 139 13.83 2.70 -7.54
CA LEU A 139 15.27 3.03 -7.59
C LEU A 139 15.52 4.51 -7.30
N PHE A 140 14.74 5.39 -7.92
CA PHE A 140 14.84 6.82 -7.68
C PHE A 140 14.54 7.17 -6.22
N PHE A 141 13.54 6.53 -5.62
CA PHE A 141 13.19 6.70 -4.22
C PHE A 141 14.33 6.26 -3.28
N ILE A 142 14.94 5.09 -3.53
CA ILE A 142 16.12 4.62 -2.77
C ILE A 142 17.27 5.63 -2.88
N LEU A 143 17.58 6.07 -4.10
CA LEU A 143 18.65 7.06 -4.33
C LEU A 143 18.38 8.35 -3.55
N LEU A 144 17.15 8.86 -3.63
CA LEU A 144 16.75 10.07 -2.94
C LEU A 144 16.84 9.92 -1.41
N LEU A 145 16.47 8.77 -0.86
CA LEU A 145 16.63 8.48 0.57
C LEU A 145 18.11 8.50 1.00
N PHE A 146 19.02 7.97 0.19
CA PHE A 146 20.45 8.05 0.49
C PHE A 146 20.98 9.48 0.45
N ILE A 147 20.57 10.27 -0.55
CA ILE A 147 20.96 11.69 -0.66
C ILE A 147 20.45 12.48 0.53
N LEU A 148 19.21 12.21 0.96
CA LEU A 148 18.57 12.95 2.05
C LEU A 148 18.79 12.35 3.44
N LEU A 149 19.53 11.24 3.56
CA LEU A 149 19.81 10.58 4.83
C LEU A 149 20.33 11.54 5.93
N PRO A 150 21.21 12.53 5.63
CA PRO A 150 21.66 13.51 6.63
C PRO A 150 20.56 14.39 7.22
N PHE A 151 19.41 14.52 6.54
CA PHE A 151 18.25 15.32 6.98
C PHE A 151 17.18 14.48 7.70
N SER A 152 17.45 13.20 7.96
CA SER A 152 16.49 12.32 8.63
C SER A 152 16.35 12.66 10.12
N GLU A 153 15.18 12.33 10.68
CA GLU A 153 14.90 12.45 12.10
C GLU A 153 15.95 11.68 12.95
N PRO A 154 16.41 12.23 14.08
CA PRO A 154 17.28 11.50 14.98
C PRO A 154 16.67 10.16 15.42
N GLY A 155 17.46 9.09 15.32
CA GLY A 155 17.10 7.77 15.82
C GLY A 155 16.26 6.90 14.89
N ARG A 156 15.78 7.37 13.73
CA ARG A 156 15.21 6.51 12.67
C ARG A 156 15.10 7.23 11.33
N LEU A 157 15.11 6.48 10.24
CA LEU A 157 14.84 7.03 8.91
C LEU A 157 13.39 7.50 8.80
N GLY A 158 13.19 8.80 8.96
CA GLY A 158 11.93 9.53 8.84
C GLY A 158 12.20 10.98 8.47
N PHE A 159 11.19 11.65 7.91
CA PHE A 159 11.26 13.05 7.58
C PHE A 159 9.95 13.74 7.99
N GLU A 160 10.00 15.07 8.18
CA GLU A 160 8.86 15.88 8.63
C GLU A 160 7.56 15.59 7.84
N ARG A 161 7.66 15.42 6.52
CA ARG A 161 6.49 15.17 5.65
C ARG A 161 6.37 13.74 5.15
N LEU A 162 7.31 12.88 5.51
CA LEU A 162 7.31 11.47 5.11
C LEU A 162 7.65 10.59 6.30
N ASN A 163 6.60 10.05 6.91
CA ASN A 163 6.76 9.19 8.07
C ASN A 163 7.53 7.89 7.73
N PRO A 164 8.25 7.30 8.71
CA PRO A 164 9.04 6.08 8.50
C PRO A 164 8.23 4.87 8.03
N ILE A 165 6.96 4.78 8.43
CA ILE A 165 6.06 3.70 8.02
C ILE A 165 5.89 3.73 6.51
N SER A 166 5.61 4.91 5.95
CA SER A 166 5.48 5.11 4.52
C SER A 166 6.79 4.71 3.85
N ILE A 167 7.94 5.17 4.34
CA ILE A 167 9.24 4.79 3.77
C ILE A 167 9.37 3.27 3.69
N ALA A 168 9.12 2.56 4.79
CA ALA A 168 9.23 1.10 4.83
C ALA A 168 8.23 0.41 3.89
N LEU A 169 7.00 0.91 3.82
CA LEU A 169 5.95 0.40 2.92
C LEU A 169 6.42 0.46 1.46
N TYR A 170 6.97 1.58 1.03
CA TYR A 170 7.38 1.76 -0.37
C TYR A 170 8.64 0.99 -0.74
N LEU A 171 9.56 0.82 0.21
CA LEU A 171 10.73 -0.05 0.03
C LEU A 171 10.31 -1.52 -0.07
N GLY A 172 9.36 -1.98 0.75
CA GLY A 172 8.81 -3.34 0.66
C GLY A 172 8.08 -3.60 -0.65
N ALA A 173 7.32 -2.63 -1.14
CA ALA A 173 6.74 -2.65 -2.47
C ALA A 173 7.81 -2.76 -3.57
N GLY A 174 8.90 -1.99 -3.42
CA GLY A 174 10.08 -2.05 -4.28
C GLY A 174 10.72 -3.44 -4.33
N ILE A 175 10.85 -4.13 -3.19
CA ILE A 175 11.37 -5.49 -3.10
C ILE A 175 10.51 -6.46 -3.91
N ILE A 176 9.18 -6.41 -3.76
CA ILE A 176 8.26 -7.27 -4.51
C ILE A 176 8.40 -7.04 -6.01
N ILE A 177 8.51 -5.77 -6.44
CA ILE A 177 8.67 -5.40 -7.85
C ILE A 177 10.03 -5.85 -8.39
N ALA A 178 11.12 -5.62 -7.66
CA ALA A 178 12.45 -6.05 -8.05
C ALA A 178 12.52 -7.58 -8.20
N ALA A 179 11.98 -8.32 -7.22
CA ALA A 179 11.93 -9.79 -7.24
C ALA A 179 11.26 -10.33 -8.51
N ASN A 180 10.19 -9.66 -8.97
CA ASN A 180 9.39 -10.08 -10.13
C ASN A 180 9.78 -9.38 -11.45
N SER A 181 10.85 -8.59 -11.47
CA SER A 181 11.33 -7.88 -12.67
C SER A 181 12.32 -8.70 -13.48
N ASN A 182 12.26 -8.53 -14.81
CA ASN A 182 13.16 -9.14 -15.80
C ASN A 182 14.45 -8.30 -15.95
N ILE A 183 15.14 -8.09 -14.84
CA ILE A 183 16.41 -7.36 -14.76
C ILE A 183 17.55 -8.30 -14.39
N LYS A 184 18.79 -7.87 -14.61
CA LYS A 184 19.98 -8.64 -14.21
C LYS A 184 19.93 -8.95 -12.71
N ILE A 185 20.25 -10.20 -12.35
CA ILE A 185 20.19 -10.69 -10.96
C ILE A 185 20.99 -9.80 -10.00
N PHE A 186 22.16 -9.31 -10.41
CA PHE A 186 22.97 -8.40 -9.60
C PHE A 186 22.23 -7.11 -9.22
N ILE A 187 21.55 -6.46 -10.19
CA ILE A 187 20.77 -5.24 -9.96
C ILE A 187 19.60 -5.52 -9.01
N LYS A 188 18.94 -6.67 -9.20
CA LYS A 188 17.84 -7.13 -8.34
C LYS A 188 18.31 -7.31 -6.89
N LEU A 189 19.43 -7.99 -6.68
CA LEU A 189 19.98 -8.25 -5.35
C LEU A 189 20.39 -6.95 -4.66
N ILE A 190 21.05 -6.02 -5.37
CA ILE A 190 21.38 -4.70 -4.82
C ILE A 190 20.11 -3.95 -4.41
N HIS A 191 19.11 -3.89 -5.29
CA HIS A 191 17.85 -3.20 -4.99
C HIS A 191 17.19 -3.75 -3.73
N ILE A 192 17.08 -5.08 -3.64
CA ILE A 192 16.47 -5.76 -2.48
C ILE A 192 17.28 -5.48 -1.22
N PHE A 193 18.61 -5.59 -1.28
CA PHE A 193 19.49 -5.35 -0.14
C PHE A 193 19.37 -3.92 0.38
N LEU A 194 19.48 -2.92 -0.51
CA LEU A 194 19.36 -1.51 -0.14
C LEU A 194 17.95 -1.19 0.41
N SER A 195 16.91 -1.78 -0.18
CA SER A 195 15.53 -1.61 0.30
C SER A 195 15.36 -2.18 1.69
N LEU A 196 15.83 -3.41 1.96
CA LEU A 196 15.78 -4.03 3.28
C LEU A 196 16.57 -3.22 4.32
N TYR A 197 17.76 -2.75 3.95
CA TYR A 197 18.57 -1.90 4.82
C TYR A 197 17.82 -0.63 5.23
N LEU A 198 17.29 0.13 4.26
CA LEU A 198 16.53 1.34 4.55
C LEU A 198 15.20 1.06 5.29
N MET A 199 14.56 -0.09 5.04
CA MET A 199 13.39 -0.53 5.82
C MET A 199 13.74 -0.74 7.28
N ILE A 200 14.89 -1.38 7.58
CA ILE A 200 15.36 -1.59 8.95
C ILE A 200 15.67 -0.23 9.61
N LEU A 201 16.36 0.67 8.90
CA LEU A 201 16.66 2.02 9.39
C LEU A 201 15.40 2.83 9.73
N SER A 202 14.28 2.60 9.04
CA SER A 202 13.01 3.28 9.35
C SER A 202 12.43 2.92 10.73
N GLY A 203 12.85 1.81 11.34
CA GLY A 203 12.28 1.35 12.60
C GLY A 203 10.82 0.87 12.53
N SER A 204 10.26 0.67 11.33
CA SER A 204 8.84 0.37 11.13
C SER A 204 8.54 -1.13 11.04
N ARG A 205 8.10 -1.71 12.16
CA ARG A 205 7.77 -3.15 12.30
C ARG A 205 6.65 -3.64 11.38
N GLY A 206 5.57 -2.86 11.26
CA GLY A 206 4.36 -3.25 10.53
C GLY A 206 4.62 -3.62 9.06
N PRO A 207 5.21 -2.72 8.25
CA PRO A 207 5.54 -3.02 6.86
C PRO A 207 6.56 -4.15 6.70
N LEU A 208 7.49 -4.35 7.64
CA LEU A 208 8.42 -5.49 7.61
C LEU A 208 7.68 -6.82 7.85
N LEU A 209 6.84 -6.89 8.87
CA LEU A 209 6.02 -8.06 9.17
C LEU A 209 5.05 -8.36 8.02
N ALA A 210 4.44 -7.34 7.42
CA ALA A 210 3.58 -7.49 6.26
C ALA A 210 4.34 -8.07 5.05
N LEU A 211 5.60 -7.67 4.83
CA LEU A 211 6.45 -8.22 3.76
C LEU A 211 6.75 -9.70 4.02
N LEU A 212 7.14 -10.03 5.26
CA LEU A 212 7.42 -11.39 5.68
C LEU A 212 6.20 -12.30 5.51
N LEU A 213 5.02 -11.87 5.96
CA LEU A 213 3.75 -12.58 5.77
C LEU A 213 3.39 -12.72 4.29
N CYS A 214 3.57 -11.68 3.48
CA CYS A 214 3.32 -11.72 2.05
C CYS A 214 4.23 -12.74 1.34
N LEU A 215 5.52 -12.78 1.68
CA LEU A 215 6.47 -13.76 1.15
C LEU A 215 6.12 -15.18 1.62
N PHE A 216 5.79 -15.35 2.89
CA PHE A 216 5.32 -16.63 3.42
C PHE A 216 4.11 -17.15 2.65
N MET A 217 3.09 -16.31 2.45
CA MET A 217 1.91 -16.65 1.64
C MET A 217 2.28 -16.98 0.19
N PHE A 218 3.16 -16.21 -0.45
CA PHE A 218 3.67 -16.51 -1.80
C PHE A 218 4.22 -17.94 -1.89
N PHE A 219 5.05 -18.33 -0.93
CA PHE A 219 5.67 -19.66 -0.93
C PHE A 219 4.66 -20.77 -0.64
N LEU A 220 3.72 -20.55 0.29
CA LEU A 220 2.66 -21.52 0.58
C LEU A 220 1.78 -21.82 -0.64
N PHE A 221 1.51 -20.82 -1.48
CA PHE A 221 0.66 -20.99 -2.66
C PHE A 221 1.39 -21.54 -3.89
N ARG A 222 2.74 -21.49 -3.91
CA ARG A 222 3.53 -21.91 -5.09
C ARG A 222 4.31 -23.21 -4.91
N SER A 223 4.49 -23.70 -3.69
CA SER A 223 5.37 -24.83 -3.42
C SER A 223 4.64 -26.18 -3.23
N SER A 224 5.35 -27.28 -3.42
CA SER A 224 4.85 -28.63 -3.10
C SER A 224 4.73 -28.82 -1.57
N THR A 225 3.87 -29.74 -1.11
CA THR A 225 3.57 -29.93 0.33
C THR A 225 4.82 -30.11 1.21
N LYS A 226 5.85 -30.82 0.72
CA LYS A 226 7.11 -31.03 1.46
C LYS A 226 7.92 -29.72 1.62
N VAL A 227 7.92 -28.88 0.59
CA VAL A 227 8.57 -27.57 0.60
C VAL A 227 7.82 -26.61 1.53
N LYS A 228 6.49 -26.69 1.61
CA LYS A 228 5.69 -25.90 2.57
C LYS A 228 6.08 -26.16 4.03
N ILE A 229 6.24 -27.43 4.42
CA ILE A 229 6.60 -27.82 5.79
C ILE A 229 8.01 -27.34 6.15
N SER A 230 8.99 -27.57 5.26
CA SER A 230 10.37 -27.11 5.47
C SER A 230 10.46 -25.58 5.56
N LEU A 231 9.73 -24.87 4.70
CA LEU A 231 9.73 -23.41 4.70
C LEU A 231 8.98 -22.80 5.88
N GLY A 232 7.94 -23.46 6.39
CA GLY A 232 7.32 -23.09 7.67
C GLY A 232 8.34 -23.14 8.81
N GLY A 233 9.16 -24.20 8.85
CA GLY A 233 10.27 -24.32 9.80
C GLY A 233 11.33 -23.23 9.63
N VAL A 234 11.76 -22.94 8.40
CA VAL A 234 12.76 -21.88 8.11
C VAL A 234 12.21 -20.49 8.44
N PHE A 235 10.93 -20.22 8.16
CA PHE A 235 10.28 -18.96 8.49
C PHE A 235 10.21 -18.75 10.01
N LEU A 236 9.80 -19.78 10.75
CA LEU A 236 9.81 -19.77 12.21
C LEU A 236 11.24 -19.60 12.76
N PHE A 237 12.23 -20.22 12.14
CA PHE A 237 13.64 -20.03 12.48
C PHE A 237 14.08 -18.59 12.24
N PHE A 238 13.76 -17.98 11.09
CA PHE A 238 14.08 -16.57 10.83
C PHE A 238 13.36 -15.62 11.79
N ILE A 239 12.13 -15.91 12.19
CA ILE A 239 11.44 -15.16 13.25
C ILE A 239 12.20 -15.30 14.57
N ALA A 240 12.58 -16.52 14.96
CA ALA A 240 13.33 -16.76 16.20
C ALA A 240 14.70 -16.07 16.19
N VAL A 241 15.43 -16.15 15.08
CA VAL A 241 16.71 -15.45 14.88
C VAL A 241 16.49 -13.95 14.87
N PHE A 242 15.47 -13.43 14.20
CA PHE A 242 15.17 -12.00 14.20
C PHE A 242 14.86 -11.49 15.60
N ILE A 243 14.04 -12.21 16.38
CA ILE A 243 13.74 -11.87 17.78
C ILE A 243 15.03 -11.87 18.62
N ARG A 244 15.88 -12.89 18.48
CA ARG A 244 17.14 -13.02 19.22
C ARG A 244 18.17 -11.96 18.83
N PHE A 245 18.32 -11.69 17.54
CA PHE A 245 19.35 -10.80 16.99
C PHE A 245 18.97 -9.33 17.16
N VAL A 246 17.68 -9.00 17.15
CA VAL A 246 17.19 -7.67 17.51
C VAL A 246 17.66 -7.31 18.92
N GLN A 247 17.51 -8.22 19.90
CA GLN A 247 17.91 -7.99 21.30
C GLN A 247 19.38 -7.56 21.43
N ASP A 248 20.28 -8.14 20.63
CA ASP A 248 21.72 -7.89 20.73
C ASP A 248 22.17 -6.63 19.95
N ILE A 249 21.51 -6.25 18.83
CA ILE A 249 21.90 -5.05 18.05
C ILE A 249 21.29 -3.75 18.60
N ILE A 250 20.26 -3.83 19.44
CA ILE A 250 19.65 -2.65 20.09
C ILE A 250 20.69 -1.76 20.81
N ALA A 251 21.78 -2.34 21.30
CA ALA A 251 22.86 -1.61 21.95
C ALA A 251 23.67 -0.70 21.01
N ILE A 252 23.65 -0.93 19.69
CA ILE A 252 24.55 -0.29 18.71
C ILE A 252 23.78 0.65 17.76
N ALA A 253 22.46 0.48 17.61
CA ALA A 253 21.64 1.30 16.72
C ALA A 253 20.33 1.71 17.41
N PRO A 254 20.16 2.99 17.81
CA PRO A 254 18.95 3.49 18.47
C PRO A 254 17.64 3.23 17.71
N ALA A 255 17.69 3.17 16.37
CA ALA A 255 16.56 2.78 15.53
C ALA A 255 16.03 1.38 15.85
N LEU A 256 16.93 0.48 16.30
CA LEU A 256 16.58 -0.88 16.67
C LEU A 256 15.92 -0.98 18.04
N ALA A 257 16.11 0.01 18.93
CA ALA A 257 15.45 0.04 20.23
C ALA A 257 13.92 -0.08 20.10
N ARG A 258 13.33 0.44 19.02
CA ARG A 258 11.89 0.31 18.72
C ARG A 258 11.43 -1.11 18.36
N PHE A 259 12.35 -1.98 17.98
CA PHE A 259 12.07 -3.40 17.81
C PHE A 259 12.11 -4.15 19.14
N ASN A 260 12.71 -3.58 20.19
CA ASN A 260 12.57 -4.10 21.54
C ASN A 260 11.18 -3.74 22.10
N PRO A 261 10.29 -4.72 22.37
CA PRO A 261 9.08 -4.41 23.12
C PRO A 261 9.39 -3.94 24.55
N THR A 262 10.58 -4.24 25.09
CA THR A 262 10.95 -3.87 26.46
C THR A 262 11.68 -2.53 26.59
N SER A 263 11.88 -1.78 25.49
CA SER A 263 12.42 -0.42 25.57
C SER A 263 11.29 0.59 25.80
N ASP A 264 11.59 1.76 26.38
CA ASP A 264 10.59 2.82 26.60
C ASP A 264 9.88 3.21 25.30
N ALA A 265 10.63 3.33 24.21
CA ALA A 265 10.10 3.64 22.88
C ALA A 265 9.21 2.50 22.34
N GLY A 266 9.55 1.25 22.64
CA GLY A 266 8.76 0.07 22.30
C GLY A 266 7.46 0.00 23.09
N TYR A 267 7.54 0.17 24.41
CA TYR A 267 6.40 0.18 25.33
C TYR A 267 5.41 1.28 25.01
N MET A 268 5.85 2.53 24.85
CA MET A 268 4.96 3.64 24.49
C MET A 268 4.24 3.37 23.16
N SER A 269 4.95 2.85 22.15
CA SER A 269 4.34 2.52 20.85
C SER A 269 3.29 1.41 20.93
N VAL A 270 3.41 0.47 21.87
CA VAL A 270 2.46 -0.63 22.04
C VAL A 270 1.29 -0.21 22.93
N GLY A 271 1.55 0.50 24.03
CA GLY A 271 0.54 1.00 24.96
C GLY A 271 -0.47 1.92 24.27
N ILE A 272 0.01 2.94 23.55
CA ILE A 272 -0.86 3.86 22.80
C ILE A 272 -1.75 3.10 21.81
N ARG A 273 -1.22 2.09 21.11
CA ARG A 273 -2.00 1.29 20.17
C ARG A 273 -3.07 0.46 20.86
N LEU A 274 -2.77 -0.11 22.02
CA LEU A 274 -3.74 -0.90 22.77
C LEU A 274 -4.92 -0.02 23.22
N GLU A 275 -4.62 1.16 23.76
CA GLU A 275 -5.65 2.14 24.15
C GLU A 275 -6.48 2.61 22.95
N GLN A 276 -5.85 2.90 21.81
CA GLN A 276 -6.55 3.23 20.56
C GLN A 276 -7.45 2.08 20.10
N TYR A 277 -7.01 0.83 20.25
CA TYR A 277 -7.79 -0.34 19.82
C TYR A 277 -8.99 -0.54 20.74
N MET A 278 -8.80 -0.42 22.06
CA MET A 278 -9.89 -0.52 23.04
C MET A 278 -10.93 0.57 22.79
N SER A 279 -10.50 1.83 22.64
CA SER A 279 -11.43 2.93 22.34
C SER A 279 -12.18 2.74 21.02
N ALA A 280 -11.52 2.24 19.97
CA ALA A 280 -12.19 1.92 18.70
C ALA A 280 -13.20 0.77 18.82
N ILE A 281 -12.89 -0.23 19.66
CA ILE A 281 -13.80 -1.34 19.96
C ILE A 281 -15.03 -0.83 20.71
N ASP A 282 -14.84 0.00 21.74
CA ASP A 282 -15.95 0.56 22.54
C ASP A 282 -16.93 1.35 21.65
N ILE A 283 -16.40 2.23 20.78
CA ILE A 283 -17.20 2.99 19.81
C ILE A 283 -17.96 2.06 18.86
N PHE A 284 -17.34 0.97 18.40
CA PHE A 284 -17.98 -0.01 17.54
C PHE A 284 -19.07 -0.79 18.27
N THR A 285 -18.85 -1.21 19.52
CA THR A 285 -19.85 -1.95 20.30
C THR A 285 -21.08 -1.10 20.60
N ASP A 286 -20.89 0.22 20.75
CA ASP A 286 -22.00 1.16 20.94
C ASP A 286 -22.76 1.44 19.62
N ASN A 287 -22.12 1.25 18.46
CA ASN A 287 -22.67 1.61 17.15
C ASN A 287 -22.41 0.52 16.08
N ILE A 288 -22.84 -0.71 16.36
CA ILE A 288 -22.45 -1.91 15.59
C ILE A 288 -22.70 -1.80 14.09
N PHE A 289 -23.85 -1.27 13.66
CA PHE A 289 -24.25 -1.34 12.25
C PHE A 289 -23.59 -0.27 11.37
N PHE A 290 -23.50 0.97 11.85
CA PHE A 290 -23.08 2.13 11.05
C PHE A 290 -21.84 2.85 11.59
N GLY A 291 -21.27 2.37 12.70
CA GLY A 291 -20.13 3.01 13.37
C GLY A 291 -20.52 4.29 14.10
N GLY A 292 -19.65 4.75 14.98
CA GLY A 292 -19.86 5.93 15.82
C GLY A 292 -18.99 7.13 15.44
N SER A 293 -17.72 6.91 15.08
CA SER A 293 -16.72 7.99 14.96
C SER A 293 -15.68 7.74 13.88
N LEU A 294 -15.15 8.81 13.28
CA LEU A 294 -13.98 8.73 12.39
C LEU A 294 -12.66 8.50 13.14
N LEU A 295 -12.58 8.89 14.42
CA LEU A 295 -11.40 8.80 15.26
C LEU A 295 -11.73 8.12 16.61
N GLU A 296 -10.77 7.42 17.18
CA GLU A 296 -10.90 6.92 18.54
C GLU A 296 -10.78 8.06 19.56
N GLN A 297 -11.38 7.88 20.75
CA GLN A 297 -11.53 8.95 21.74
C GLN A 297 -10.34 9.07 22.70
N ALA A 298 -9.54 8.01 22.86
CA ALA A 298 -8.42 8.01 23.80
C ALA A 298 -7.29 8.97 23.35
N HIS A 299 -7.00 9.03 22.05
CA HIS A 299 -5.95 9.89 21.49
C HIS A 299 -6.42 10.82 20.37
N ASN A 300 -7.72 10.84 20.05
CA ASN A 300 -8.26 11.61 18.92
C ASN A 300 -7.50 11.32 17.63
N TYR A 301 -7.25 10.04 17.37
CA TYR A 301 -6.49 9.52 16.24
C TYR A 301 -7.23 8.34 15.59
N TYR A 302 -6.70 7.77 14.50
CA TYR A 302 -7.25 6.55 13.92
C TYR A 302 -6.54 5.31 14.50
N PRO A 303 -7.21 4.15 14.65
CA PRO A 303 -6.67 3.00 15.37
C PRO A 303 -5.61 2.22 14.58
N HIS A 304 -4.91 2.81 13.60
CA HIS A 304 -3.84 2.18 12.79
C HIS A 304 -4.12 0.73 12.30
N ASN A 305 -5.39 0.36 12.14
CA ASN A 305 -5.84 -0.96 11.74
C ASN A 305 -7.11 -0.76 10.91
N LEU A 306 -7.05 -1.15 9.64
CA LEU A 306 -8.15 -0.95 8.70
C LEU A 306 -9.48 -1.55 9.20
N PHE A 307 -9.48 -2.71 9.83
CA PHE A 307 -10.72 -3.32 10.30
C PHE A 307 -11.31 -2.59 11.48
N LEU A 308 -10.49 -2.17 12.45
CA LEU A 308 -10.96 -1.38 13.59
C LEU A 308 -11.46 0.00 13.15
N GLU A 309 -10.76 0.65 12.22
CA GLU A 309 -11.21 1.93 11.66
C GLU A 309 -12.53 1.77 10.90
N LEU A 310 -12.68 0.72 10.08
CA LEU A 310 -13.96 0.43 9.39
C LEU A 310 -15.08 0.14 10.39
N ALA A 311 -14.82 -0.70 11.40
CA ALA A 311 -15.77 -1.02 12.45
C ALA A 311 -16.24 0.25 13.18
N MET A 312 -15.28 1.05 13.65
CA MET A 312 -15.53 2.28 14.39
C MET A 312 -16.26 3.35 13.54
N SER A 313 -15.88 3.51 12.26
CA SER A 313 -16.38 4.61 11.41
C SER A 313 -17.63 4.29 10.60
N THR A 314 -17.79 3.03 10.21
CA THR A 314 -18.83 2.56 9.28
C THR A 314 -19.57 1.31 9.75
N GLY A 315 -19.20 0.75 10.90
CA GLY A 315 -19.82 -0.44 11.47
C GLY A 315 -19.64 -1.68 10.61
N LEU A 316 -20.52 -2.66 10.85
CA LEU A 316 -20.53 -3.93 10.15
C LEU A 316 -20.75 -3.76 8.63
N VAL A 317 -21.49 -2.72 8.21
CA VAL A 317 -21.76 -2.44 6.80
C VAL A 317 -20.46 -2.20 6.03
N GLY A 318 -19.57 -1.36 6.54
CA GLY A 318 -18.29 -1.10 5.87
C GLY A 318 -17.35 -2.30 5.88
N ILE A 319 -17.33 -3.07 6.97
CA ILE A 319 -16.55 -4.32 7.05
C ILE A 319 -17.00 -5.29 5.96
N ILE A 320 -18.31 -5.55 5.83
CA ILE A 320 -18.87 -6.47 4.84
C ILE A 320 -18.48 -6.02 3.42
N ILE A 321 -18.59 -4.72 3.12
CA ILE A 321 -18.21 -4.16 1.83
C ILE A 321 -16.74 -4.45 1.50
N VAL A 322 -15.83 -4.19 2.44
CA VAL A 322 -14.40 -4.42 2.24
C VAL A 322 -14.08 -5.90 2.11
N LEU A 323 -14.73 -6.77 2.88
CA LEU A 323 -14.59 -8.22 2.77
C LEU A 323 -15.08 -8.75 1.42
N LEU A 324 -16.19 -8.25 0.89
CA LEU A 324 -16.69 -8.61 -0.44
C LEU A 324 -15.69 -8.17 -1.53
N LEU A 325 -15.20 -6.93 -1.46
CA LEU A 325 -14.22 -6.42 -2.41
C LEU A 325 -12.91 -7.23 -2.37
N ALA A 326 -12.41 -7.52 -1.16
CA ALA A 326 -11.24 -8.36 -0.96
C ALA A 326 -11.47 -9.76 -1.54
N SER A 327 -12.64 -10.36 -1.30
CA SER A 327 -13.01 -11.69 -1.82
C SER A 327 -13.03 -11.73 -3.35
N PHE A 328 -13.66 -10.75 -4.01
CA PHE A 328 -13.66 -10.68 -5.48
C PHE A 328 -12.26 -10.48 -6.05
N THR A 329 -11.44 -9.65 -5.40
CA THR A 329 -10.06 -9.41 -5.79
C THR A 329 -9.24 -10.69 -5.66
N VAL A 330 -9.38 -11.42 -4.55
CA VAL A 330 -8.73 -12.71 -4.36
C VAL A 330 -9.17 -13.67 -5.46
N ILE A 331 -10.46 -13.92 -5.65
CA ILE A 331 -10.95 -14.85 -6.69
C ILE A 331 -10.38 -14.51 -8.08
N LYS A 332 -10.31 -13.23 -8.41
CA LYS A 332 -9.71 -12.76 -9.67
C LYS A 332 -8.19 -12.98 -9.70
N ALA A 333 -7.49 -12.61 -8.63
CA ALA A 333 -6.05 -12.77 -8.46
C ALA A 333 -5.59 -14.21 -8.70
N TRP A 334 -6.34 -15.18 -8.18
CA TRP A 334 -6.04 -16.61 -8.34
C TRP A 334 -6.12 -17.10 -9.80
N LYS A 335 -6.89 -16.42 -10.64
CA LYS A 335 -7.02 -16.73 -12.06
C LYS A 335 -5.96 -16.06 -12.94
N LEU A 336 -5.15 -15.15 -12.40
CA LEU A 336 -4.13 -14.45 -13.18
C LEU A 336 -2.94 -15.38 -13.50
N PRO A 337 -2.38 -15.29 -14.72
CA PRO A 337 -1.22 -16.08 -15.10
C PRO A 337 0.02 -15.66 -14.27
N ASP A 338 0.96 -16.58 -14.09
CA ASP A 338 2.14 -16.40 -13.24
C ASP A 338 2.92 -15.12 -13.54
N SER A 339 3.05 -14.72 -14.81
CA SER A 339 3.74 -13.49 -15.19
C SER A 339 3.07 -12.22 -14.66
N GLN A 340 1.78 -12.28 -14.33
CA GLN A 340 0.98 -11.15 -13.83
C GLN A 340 0.80 -11.20 -12.30
N LYS A 341 1.11 -12.32 -11.63
CA LYS A 341 0.86 -12.50 -10.19
C LYS A 341 1.60 -11.54 -9.27
N TRP A 342 2.64 -10.84 -9.75
CA TRP A 342 3.34 -9.80 -8.99
C TRP A 342 2.38 -8.74 -8.43
N ILE A 343 1.31 -8.42 -9.16
CA ILE A 343 0.32 -7.44 -8.72
C ILE A 343 -0.51 -7.93 -7.53
N ASN A 344 -0.73 -9.25 -7.45
CA ASN A 344 -1.42 -9.87 -6.33
C ASN A 344 -0.57 -9.78 -5.06
N PHE A 345 0.73 -10.05 -5.17
CA PHE A 345 1.65 -9.93 -4.03
C PHE A 345 1.77 -8.49 -3.59
N LEU A 346 1.83 -7.55 -4.52
CA LEU A 346 1.82 -6.14 -4.17
C LEU A 346 0.52 -5.74 -3.45
N THR A 347 -0.63 -6.16 -3.98
CA THR A 347 -1.94 -5.91 -3.36
C THR A 347 -2.03 -6.51 -1.96
N LEU A 348 -1.62 -7.77 -1.79
CA LEU A 348 -1.60 -8.48 -0.51
C LEU A 348 -0.67 -7.79 0.48
N TYR A 349 0.51 -7.35 0.03
CA TYR A 349 1.46 -6.64 0.88
C TYR A 349 0.92 -5.31 1.41
N PHE A 350 0.29 -4.49 0.54
CA PHE A 350 -0.38 -3.27 0.97
C PHE A 350 -1.53 -3.59 1.92
N PHE A 351 -2.38 -4.58 1.60
CA PHE A 351 -3.48 -5.01 2.46
C PHE A 351 -3.00 -5.45 3.86
N LEU A 352 -1.95 -6.26 3.94
CA LEU A 352 -1.37 -6.68 5.22
C LEU A 352 -0.76 -5.49 5.97
N SER A 353 -0.13 -4.54 5.28
CA SER A 353 0.44 -3.35 5.90
C SER A 353 -0.62 -2.40 6.50
N MET A 354 -1.81 -2.36 5.88
CA MET A 354 -2.97 -1.63 6.38
C MET A 354 -3.48 -2.14 7.74
N MET A 355 -3.13 -3.38 8.13
CA MET A 355 -3.49 -3.92 9.45
C MET A 355 -2.70 -3.29 10.60
N PHE A 356 -1.60 -2.60 10.30
CA PHE A 356 -0.62 -2.17 11.31
C PHE A 356 -0.33 -0.67 11.34
N SER A 357 -0.82 0.12 10.37
CA SER A 357 -0.20 1.42 10.15
C SER A 357 -0.94 2.52 9.41
N ALA A 358 -2.06 2.26 8.72
CA ALA A 358 -2.64 3.25 7.82
C ALA A 358 -4.15 3.42 8.02
N SER A 359 -4.66 4.53 7.48
CA SER A 359 -6.08 4.91 7.55
C SER A 359 -6.80 4.68 6.21
N ILE A 360 -8.09 4.35 6.23
CA ILE A 360 -8.96 4.29 5.04
C ILE A 360 -8.79 5.55 4.17
N ALA A 361 -8.78 6.74 4.80
CA ALA A 361 -8.67 8.01 4.10
C ALA A 361 -7.38 8.11 3.28
N THR A 362 -6.30 7.44 3.71
CA THR A 362 -4.99 7.47 3.04
C THR A 362 -4.66 6.20 2.28
N SER A 363 -5.58 5.24 2.18
CA SER A 363 -5.38 3.90 1.60
C SER A 363 -5.53 3.84 0.08
N TYR A 364 -5.34 4.96 -0.64
CA TYR A 364 -5.64 5.02 -2.07
C TYR A 364 -4.81 4.03 -2.90
N GLN A 365 -3.60 3.69 -2.46
CA GLN A 365 -2.73 2.72 -3.11
C GLN A 365 -3.36 1.33 -3.13
N LEU A 366 -3.97 0.91 -2.00
CA LEU A 366 -4.64 -0.38 -1.93
C LEU A 366 -5.81 -0.41 -2.91
N ILE A 367 -6.64 0.63 -2.94
CA ILE A 367 -7.79 0.67 -3.86
C ILE A 367 -7.36 0.67 -5.32
N ILE A 368 -6.30 1.42 -5.67
CA ILE A 368 -5.69 1.37 -7.01
C ILE A 368 -5.25 -0.06 -7.33
N LEU A 369 -4.53 -0.72 -6.43
CA LEU A 369 -4.02 -2.08 -6.64
C LEU A 369 -5.16 -3.10 -6.80
N LEU A 370 -6.21 -3.02 -5.98
CA LEU A 370 -7.42 -3.85 -6.11
C LEU A 370 -8.05 -3.68 -7.49
N LEU A 371 -8.19 -2.44 -7.96
CA LEU A 371 -8.70 -2.16 -9.30
C LEU A 371 -7.80 -2.73 -10.41
N LEU A 372 -6.49 -2.58 -10.29
CA LEU A 372 -5.57 -3.14 -11.29
C LEU A 372 -5.70 -4.67 -11.37
N VAL A 373 -5.88 -5.38 -10.24
CA VAL A 373 -6.17 -6.83 -10.23
C VAL A 373 -7.49 -7.13 -10.93
N LEU A 374 -8.55 -6.38 -10.61
CA LEU A 374 -9.89 -6.59 -11.20
C LEU A 374 -9.90 -6.33 -12.72
N ARG A 375 -9.05 -5.42 -13.21
CA ARG A 375 -8.92 -5.08 -14.64
C ARG A 375 -7.88 -5.90 -15.41
N ALA A 376 -7.03 -6.65 -14.72
CA ALA A 376 -6.10 -7.54 -15.38
C ALA A 376 -6.85 -8.63 -16.19
N LYS A 377 -6.49 -8.77 -17.46
CA LYS A 377 -7.02 -9.82 -18.34
C LYS A 377 -6.45 -11.17 -17.92
N VAL A 378 -7.35 -12.12 -17.73
CA VAL A 378 -6.99 -13.54 -17.60
C VAL A 378 -6.75 -14.05 -19.01
N ASP A 379 -5.56 -14.55 -19.29
CA ASP A 379 -5.27 -15.16 -20.59
C ASP A 379 -6.13 -16.43 -20.73
N ALA A 380 -6.89 -16.56 -21.82
CA ALA A 380 -7.83 -17.68 -22.01
C ALA A 380 -7.14 -19.06 -22.01
N THR A 381 -5.83 -19.10 -22.25
CA THR A 381 -5.01 -20.31 -22.28
C THR A 381 -4.55 -20.79 -20.92
N SER A 382 -4.72 -20.00 -19.84
CA SER A 382 -4.26 -20.36 -18.49
C SER A 382 -5.35 -20.98 -17.61
N CYS A 383 -6.53 -21.27 -18.15
CA CYS A 383 -7.50 -22.10 -17.42
C CYS A 383 -6.92 -23.52 -17.36
N PRO A 384 -6.64 -24.08 -16.17
CA PRO A 384 -6.19 -25.45 -16.08
C PRO A 384 -7.26 -26.30 -16.77
N LYS A 385 -6.87 -27.09 -17.78
CA LYS A 385 -7.73 -28.16 -18.28
C LYS A 385 -8.06 -28.98 -17.05
N VAL A 386 -9.30 -28.88 -16.56
CA VAL A 386 -9.83 -29.77 -15.54
C VAL A 386 -9.54 -31.16 -16.10
N LEU A 387 -8.62 -31.86 -15.45
CA LEU A 387 -8.30 -33.24 -15.82
C LEU A 387 -9.64 -33.95 -15.75
N LYS A 388 -10.15 -34.36 -16.92
CA LYS A 388 -11.32 -35.25 -16.95
C LYS A 388 -10.93 -36.46 -16.10
N PRO A 389 -11.78 -36.88 -15.15
CA PRO A 389 -11.57 -38.15 -14.48
C PRO A 389 -11.45 -39.22 -15.57
N SER A 390 -10.32 -39.95 -15.54
CA SER A 390 -10.07 -41.11 -16.40
C SER A 390 -10.98 -42.26 -16.00
#